data_AF-A0A135VKG4-F1
#
_entry.id   AF-A0A135VKG4-F1
#
_cell.length_a   1.000
_cell.length_b   1.000
_cell.length_c   1.000
_cell.angle_alpha   90.00
_cell.angle_beta   90.00
_cell.angle_gamma   90.00
#
_symmetry.space_group_name_H-M   'P 1'
#
loop_
_entity.id
_entity.type
_entity.pdbx_description
1 polymer ?
#
loop_
_entity_poly.entity_id
_entity_poly.type
_entity_poly.pdbx_seq_one_letter_code
_entity_poly.pdbx_strand_id
1 'polypeptide(L)'
;MGIMVGGIKTFTSLDLISLSVGVSPINRFSILFWQELEDLLGPILGPIVRGFFEPVYRTFEDTVFRSQFMFTVIWTAMIICGLVFVIYEAPSFLSWIMGTQPTTPKRQATSRPSKTRAQRVSEDSHRVTKSKVQEERERLKAVVERSGVKVHSSVRRMKEELLLDVSVHNGSNHQIDMVVVDIDLPVDINTAIGSFRMQRLGTIGVDETQVAEFRLQERGGDITKIGGHVEFLSASYEVSKIMLPQPEIVE
;
A
#
# COMPACT_ATOMS: atom_id res chain seq x y z
N MET A 1 40.82 61.17 -20.26
CA MET A 1 39.60 60.84 -21.04
C MET A 1 39.58 59.33 -21.21
N GLY A 2 38.60 58.65 -20.60
CA GLY A 2 38.14 57.28 -20.84
C GLY A 2 39.14 56.14 -21.05
N ILE A 3 39.48 55.42 -19.97
CA ILE A 3 40.05 54.06 -20.03
C ILE A 3 38.87 53.10 -20.10
N MET A 4 38.72 52.33 -21.20
CA MET A 4 37.77 51.21 -21.26
C MET A 4 38.51 49.89 -21.06
N VAL A 5 38.25 49.30 -19.89
CA VAL A 5 38.63 47.95 -19.49
C VAL A 5 37.65 46.97 -20.13
N GLY A 6 38.08 46.29 -21.20
CA GLY A 6 37.37 45.16 -21.78
C GLY A 6 37.65 43.91 -20.95
N GLY A 7 36.75 43.58 -20.03
CA GLY A 7 36.88 42.47 -19.09
C GLY A 7 36.95 41.10 -19.78
N ILE A 8 38.03 40.40 -19.50
CA ILE A 8 38.20 38.96 -19.64
C ILE A 8 37.10 38.28 -18.80
N LYS A 9 36.23 37.48 -19.42
CA LYS A 9 35.37 36.53 -18.69
C LYS A 9 35.87 35.12 -18.93
N THR A 10 36.54 34.63 -17.90
CA THR A 10 36.96 33.25 -17.67
C THR A 10 35.77 32.30 -17.66
N PHE A 11 35.98 31.14 -18.29
CA PHE A 11 35.16 29.93 -18.17
C PHE A 11 35.22 29.39 -16.73
N THR A 12 34.07 29.32 -16.07
CA THR A 12 33.74 28.42 -14.95
C THR A 12 32.28 28.03 -15.19
N SER A 13 31.98 26.93 -15.89
CA SER A 13 31.82 25.59 -15.29
C SER A 13 31.23 25.65 -13.89
N LEU A 14 29.91 25.46 -13.80
CA LEU A 14 29.05 25.09 -12.64
C LEU A 14 27.85 26.04 -12.52
N ASP A 15 26.84 25.83 -13.34
CA ASP A 15 25.41 25.90 -12.93
C ASP A 15 24.54 25.17 -13.96
N LEU A 16 25.08 24.06 -14.45
CA LEU A 16 24.41 23.06 -15.27
C LEU A 16 24.08 21.87 -14.36
N ILE A 17 23.38 22.15 -13.26
CA ILE A 17 22.76 21.14 -12.39
C ILE A 17 21.45 21.71 -11.84
N SER A 18 20.48 21.99 -12.73
CA SER A 18 19.09 21.77 -12.33
C SER A 18 18.87 20.27 -12.47
N LEU A 19 19.20 19.56 -11.39
CA LEU A 19 18.85 18.18 -11.19
C LEU A 19 17.33 18.11 -11.33
N SER A 20 16.86 17.63 -12.48
CA SER A 20 15.47 17.21 -12.66
C SER A 20 15.26 15.97 -11.79
N VAL A 21 15.15 16.18 -10.47
CA VAL A 21 14.54 15.20 -9.59
C VAL A 21 13.11 15.05 -10.10
N GLY A 22 12.78 13.87 -10.58
CA GLY A 22 11.45 13.51 -11.04
C GLY A 22 10.45 13.64 -9.91
N VAL A 23 9.93 14.84 -9.71
CA VAL A 23 8.78 15.10 -8.86
C VAL A 23 7.57 14.66 -9.67
N SER A 24 7.05 13.47 -9.37
CA SER A 24 5.79 12.95 -9.94
C SER A 24 4.70 14.05 -9.95
N PRO A 25 3.81 14.08 -10.94
CA PRO A 25 2.76 15.10 -11.05
C PRO A 25 1.87 15.19 -9.80
N ILE A 26 1.75 14.09 -9.05
CA ILE A 26 1.06 14.01 -7.74
C ILE A 26 1.75 14.89 -6.67
N ASN A 27 3.08 14.92 -6.65
CA ASN A 27 3.84 15.75 -5.71
C ASN A 27 3.83 17.23 -6.13
N ARG A 28 3.68 17.55 -7.42
CA ARG A 28 3.52 18.94 -7.86
C ARG A 28 2.15 19.50 -7.48
N PHE A 29 1.10 18.71 -7.66
CA PHE A 29 -0.24 19.12 -7.26
C PHE A 29 -0.35 19.28 -5.75
N SER A 30 0.21 18.38 -4.94
CA SER A 30 0.19 18.54 -3.48
C SER A 30 0.94 19.78 -3.03
N ILE A 31 2.15 20.04 -3.55
CA ILE A 31 2.93 21.23 -3.19
C ILE A 31 2.20 22.52 -3.60
N LEU A 32 1.66 22.59 -4.82
CA LEU A 32 0.94 23.77 -5.31
C LEU A 32 -0.39 23.97 -4.59
N PHE A 33 -1.14 22.90 -4.31
CA PHE A 33 -2.38 22.96 -3.55
C PHE A 33 -2.12 23.43 -2.12
N TRP A 34 -1.09 22.91 -1.45
CA TRP A 34 -0.73 23.35 -0.10
C TRP A 34 -0.24 24.80 -0.09
N GLN A 35 0.50 25.25 -1.11
CA GLN A 35 0.88 26.66 -1.24
C GLN A 35 -0.32 27.58 -1.49
N GLU A 36 -1.21 27.25 -2.42
CA GLU A 36 -2.42 28.05 -2.66
C GLU A 36 -3.35 28.05 -1.45
N LEU A 37 -3.41 26.94 -0.72
CA LEU A 37 -4.19 26.82 0.50
C LEU A 37 -3.55 27.60 1.66
N GLU A 38 -2.22 27.64 1.75
CA GLU A 38 -1.47 28.49 2.68
C GLU A 38 -1.60 29.98 2.33
N ASP A 39 -1.65 30.35 1.06
CA ASP A 39 -1.86 31.74 0.65
C ASP A 39 -3.30 32.20 0.88
N LEU A 40 -4.28 31.30 0.66
CA LEU A 40 -5.71 31.60 0.87
C LEU A 40 -6.07 31.63 2.36
N LEU A 41 -5.54 30.70 3.15
CA LEU A 41 -5.85 30.56 4.57
C LEU A 41 -4.83 31.24 5.48
N GLY A 42 -3.63 31.56 5.01
CA GLY A 42 -2.55 32.19 5.79
C GLY A 42 -2.96 33.47 6.53
N PRO A 43 -3.79 34.36 5.97
CA PRO A 43 -4.29 35.53 6.70
C PRO A 43 -5.23 35.18 7.87
N ILE A 44 -5.90 34.02 7.81
CA ILE A 44 -6.90 33.56 8.78
C ILE A 44 -6.28 32.60 9.81
N LEU A 45 -5.49 31.64 9.34
CA LEU A 45 -4.75 30.68 10.15
C LEU A 45 -3.47 31.27 10.75
N GLY A 46 -2.83 32.24 10.12
CA GLY A 46 -1.62 32.89 10.64
C GLY A 46 -1.74 33.37 12.09
N PRO A 47 -2.77 34.16 12.46
CA PRO A 47 -2.96 34.59 13.85
C PRO A 47 -3.40 33.45 14.79
N ILE A 48 -4.11 32.43 14.31
CA ILE A 48 -4.56 31.30 15.13
C ILE A 48 -3.40 30.33 15.41
N VAL A 49 -2.62 30.00 14.39
CA VAL A 49 -1.44 29.14 14.47
C VAL A 49 -0.35 29.83 15.30
N ARG A 50 -0.05 31.11 15.06
CA ARG A 50 0.86 31.86 15.96
C ARG A 50 0.29 32.01 17.37
N GLY A 51 -1.02 32.21 17.53
CA GLY A 51 -1.63 32.37 18.86
C GLY A 51 -1.61 31.09 19.70
N PHE A 52 -1.89 29.93 19.09
CA PHE A 52 -1.98 28.64 19.78
C PHE A 52 -0.67 27.85 19.77
N PHE A 53 0.04 27.78 18.65
CA PHE A 53 1.24 26.95 18.55
C PHE A 53 2.49 27.64 19.06
N GLU A 54 2.58 28.97 19.04
CA GLU A 54 3.77 29.67 19.53
C GLU A 54 4.01 29.53 21.04
N PRO A 55 2.99 29.63 21.92
CA PRO A 55 3.21 29.34 23.35
C PRO A 55 3.54 27.85 23.57
N VAL A 56 2.94 26.94 22.80
CA VAL A 56 3.24 25.49 22.87
C VAL A 56 4.69 25.24 22.44
N TYR A 57 5.09 25.79 21.30
CA TYR A 57 6.44 25.66 20.75
C TYR A 57 7.50 26.24 21.68
N ARG A 58 7.26 27.43 22.26
CA ARG A 58 8.15 28.01 23.28
C ARG A 58 8.23 27.17 24.55
N THR A 59 7.15 26.49 24.94
CA THR A 59 7.18 25.57 26.09
C THR A 59 8.01 24.32 25.78
N PHE A 60 8.06 23.89 24.51
CA PHE A 60 8.90 22.79 24.05
C PHE A 60 10.38 23.15 23.79
N GLU A 61 10.72 24.45 23.68
CA GLU A 61 12.11 24.92 23.63
C GLU A 61 12.82 24.78 24.99
N ASP A 62 12.06 24.75 26.10
CA ASP A 62 12.64 24.49 27.42
C ASP A 62 13.13 23.04 27.50
N THR A 63 14.44 22.88 27.64
CA THR A 63 15.11 21.58 27.66
C THR A 63 14.65 20.72 28.84
N VAL A 64 14.28 21.36 29.95
CA VAL A 64 13.80 20.66 31.16
C VAL A 64 12.40 20.11 30.92
N PHE A 65 11.49 20.93 30.38
CA PHE A 65 10.13 20.53 30.06
C PHE A 65 10.12 19.43 28.99
N ARG A 66 10.93 19.57 27.93
CA ARG A 66 11.06 18.58 26.86
C ARG A 66 11.52 17.23 27.40
N SER A 67 12.51 17.22 28.30
CA SER A 67 13.01 15.98 28.92
C SER A 67 11.93 15.32 29.79
N GLN A 68 11.26 16.11 30.63
CA GLN A 68 10.18 15.61 31.49
C GLN A 68 8.99 15.08 30.67
N PHE A 69 8.61 15.76 29.60
CA PHE A 69 7.55 15.33 28.69
C PHE A 69 7.90 14.04 27.96
N MET A 70 9.10 13.93 27.40
CA MET A 70 9.53 12.68 26.74
C MET A 70 9.65 11.54 27.74
N PHE A 71 10.10 11.82 28.97
CA PHE A 71 10.16 10.83 30.05
C PHE A 71 8.78 10.34 30.46
N THR A 72 7.79 11.23 30.63
CA THR A 72 6.41 10.83 30.96
C THR A 72 5.76 10.05 29.83
N VAL A 73 6.03 10.39 28.56
CA VAL A 73 5.55 9.63 27.40
C VAL A 73 6.17 8.22 27.38
N ILE A 74 7.48 8.11 27.59
CA ILE A 74 8.16 6.80 27.66
C ILE A 74 7.61 5.96 28.82
N TRP A 75 7.43 6.55 30.01
CA TRP A 75 6.90 5.84 31.16
C TRP A 75 5.46 5.38 30.97
N THR A 76 4.60 6.23 30.40
CA THR A 76 3.21 5.84 30.12
C THR A 76 3.15 4.73 29.09
N ALA A 77 3.96 4.79 28.02
CA ALA A 77 4.08 3.70 27.05
C ALA A 77 4.57 2.40 27.70
N MET A 78 5.58 2.46 28.57
CA MET A 78 6.07 1.29 29.30
C MET A 78 5.01 0.68 30.23
N ILE A 79 4.25 1.52 30.95
CA ILE A 79 3.16 1.06 31.83
C ILE A 79 2.06 0.37 31.01
N ILE A 80 1.67 0.95 29.87
CA ILE A 80 0.63 0.38 29.00
C ILE A 80 1.12 -0.95 28.41
N CYS A 81 2.34 -0.99 27.85
CA CYS A 81 2.92 -2.23 27.34
C CYS A 81 3.06 -3.30 28.43
N GLY A 82 3.47 -2.92 29.63
CA GLY A 82 3.55 -3.82 30.79
C GLY A 82 2.19 -4.34 31.22
N LEU A 83 1.15 -3.50 31.24
CA LEU A 83 -0.22 -3.90 31.58
C LEU A 83 -0.78 -4.88 30.53
N VAL A 84 -0.59 -4.59 29.24
CA VAL A 84 -0.98 -5.49 28.15
C VAL A 84 -0.25 -6.82 28.29
N PHE A 85 1.06 -6.79 28.54
CA PHE A 85 1.83 -8.01 28.78
C PHE A 85 1.30 -8.81 29.98
N VAL A 86 0.96 -8.16 31.10
CA VAL A 86 0.37 -8.84 32.26
C VAL A 86 -0.99 -9.45 31.93
N ILE A 87 -1.86 -8.77 31.18
CA ILE A 87 -3.20 -9.29 30.87
C ILE A 87 -3.13 -10.49 29.91
N TYR A 88 -2.27 -10.42 28.90
CA TYR A 88 -2.23 -11.44 27.84
C TYR A 88 -1.24 -12.57 28.11
N GLU A 89 -0.10 -12.27 28.73
CA GLU A 89 0.99 -13.23 28.90
C GLU A 89 1.19 -13.70 30.35
N ALA A 90 0.68 -12.98 31.37
CA ALA A 90 0.84 -13.45 32.76
C ALA A 90 0.26 -14.84 33.06
N PRO A 91 -0.90 -15.29 32.53
CA PRO A 91 -1.33 -16.67 32.79
C PRO A 91 -0.35 -17.69 32.20
N SER A 92 0.25 -17.42 31.05
CA SER A 92 1.26 -18.26 30.40
C SER A 92 2.59 -18.25 31.19
N PHE A 93 3.04 -17.08 31.64
CA PHE A 93 4.29 -16.92 32.39
C PHE A 93 4.21 -17.45 33.83
N LEU A 94 3.07 -17.27 34.53
CA LEU A 94 2.86 -17.87 35.85
C LEU A 94 2.81 -19.39 35.77
N SER A 95 2.15 -19.97 34.74
CA SER A 95 2.10 -21.42 34.56
C SER A 95 3.48 -22.03 34.28
N TRP A 96 4.37 -21.29 33.63
CA TRP A 96 5.77 -21.69 33.42
C TRP A 96 6.61 -21.62 34.71
N ILE A 97 6.44 -20.58 35.54
CA ILE A 97 7.18 -20.42 36.80
C ILE A 97 6.69 -21.37 37.90
N MET A 98 5.38 -21.65 37.98
CA MET A 98 4.81 -22.56 38.98
C MET A 98 4.92 -24.05 38.61
N GLY A 99 5.50 -24.40 37.46
CA GLY A 99 5.72 -25.80 37.04
C GLY A 99 4.44 -26.63 36.89
N THR A 100 3.28 -25.99 36.86
CA THR A 100 1.98 -26.67 36.72
C THR A 100 1.59 -26.62 35.25
N GLN A 101 1.56 -27.80 34.61
CA GLN A 101 1.09 -27.96 33.24
C GLN A 101 -0.26 -27.24 33.06
N PRO A 102 -0.41 -26.38 32.03
CA PRO A 102 -1.67 -25.69 31.81
C PRO A 102 -2.73 -26.71 31.37
N THR A 103 -3.70 -26.98 32.24
CA THR A 103 -5.01 -27.49 31.81
C THR A 103 -5.63 -26.44 30.90
N THR A 104 -5.62 -26.71 29.59
CA THR A 104 -6.33 -25.94 28.57
C THR A 104 -7.75 -25.62 29.03
N PRO A 105 -8.17 -24.35 29.09
CA PRO A 105 -9.56 -24.03 29.36
C PRO A 105 -10.41 -24.51 28.18
N LYS A 106 -11.27 -25.49 28.46
CA LYS A 106 -12.28 -26.03 27.55
C LYS A 106 -13.19 -24.87 27.15
N ARG A 107 -13.03 -24.35 25.93
CA ARG A 107 -13.90 -23.32 25.33
C ARG A 107 -15.35 -23.81 25.43
N GLN A 108 -16.12 -23.23 26.35
CA GLN A 108 -17.56 -23.46 26.43
C GLN A 108 -18.18 -23.00 25.12
N ALA A 109 -18.72 -23.95 24.37
CA ALA A 109 -19.54 -23.67 23.21
C ALA A 109 -20.84 -23.01 23.71
N THR A 110 -20.99 -21.71 23.43
CA THR A 110 -22.26 -21.01 23.63
C THR A 110 -23.26 -21.56 22.63
N SER A 111 -24.10 -22.48 23.09
CA SER A 111 -25.29 -22.98 22.41
C SER A 111 -26.34 -21.88 22.30
N ARG A 112 -26.89 -21.64 21.10
CA ARG A 112 -28.29 -21.24 20.86
C ARG A 112 -28.69 -21.60 19.41
N PRO A 113 -29.99 -21.81 19.13
CA PRO A 113 -30.45 -23.09 18.62
C PRO A 113 -30.72 -23.12 17.11
N SER A 114 -30.69 -24.35 16.61
CA SER A 114 -31.11 -24.82 15.30
C SER A 114 -32.51 -24.34 14.89
N LYS A 115 -32.65 -23.98 13.61
CA LYS A 115 -33.80 -24.44 12.83
C LYS A 115 -33.31 -25.23 11.62
N THR A 116 -33.38 -26.54 11.83
CA THR A 116 -33.18 -27.69 10.96
C THR A 116 -33.81 -27.53 9.57
N ARG A 117 -33.05 -27.83 8.52
CA ARG A 117 -33.46 -28.91 7.59
C ARG A 117 -32.22 -29.63 7.06
N ALA A 118 -31.95 -30.75 7.72
CA ALA A 118 -31.05 -31.78 7.21
C ALA A 118 -31.69 -32.44 5.99
N GLN A 119 -30.88 -32.72 4.97
CA GLN A 119 -30.92 -34.05 4.36
C GLN A 119 -29.51 -34.45 3.95
N ARG A 120 -28.98 -35.42 4.69
CA ARG A 120 -27.77 -36.19 4.43
C ARG A 120 -27.88 -36.85 3.05
N VAL A 121 -26.78 -36.86 2.28
CA VAL A 121 -26.20 -38.09 1.72
C VAL A 121 -24.68 -37.89 1.65
N SER A 122 -23.98 -38.88 2.21
CA SER A 122 -22.60 -39.36 2.03
C SER A 122 -21.70 -38.65 1.01
N GLU A 123 -20.45 -38.32 1.38
CA GLU A 123 -19.30 -39.22 1.15
C GLU A 123 -19.35 -39.83 -0.26
N ASP A 124 -18.81 -39.11 -1.24
CA ASP A 124 -17.77 -39.63 -2.15
C ASP A 124 -17.44 -38.63 -3.25
N SER A 125 -16.21 -38.72 -3.74
CA SER A 125 -15.74 -38.26 -5.05
C SER A 125 -15.20 -36.82 -5.15
N HIS A 126 -13.94 -36.71 -4.73
CA HIS A 126 -12.90 -36.06 -5.54
C HIS A 126 -13.07 -36.39 -7.04
N ARG A 127 -13.74 -35.54 -7.84
CA ARG A 127 -13.51 -35.35 -9.32
C ARG A 127 -14.61 -34.51 -10.01
N VAL A 128 -14.73 -33.22 -9.69
CA VAL A 128 -15.51 -32.24 -10.47
C VAL A 128 -14.81 -30.90 -10.22
N THR A 129 -14.23 -30.11 -11.13
CA THR A 129 -14.41 -29.91 -12.57
C THR A 129 -13.20 -29.10 -13.07
N LYS A 130 -12.25 -29.69 -13.82
CA LYS A 130 -11.26 -28.88 -14.56
C LYS A 130 -11.91 -28.11 -15.73
N SER A 131 -13.10 -28.52 -16.19
CA SER A 131 -13.80 -27.86 -17.30
C SER A 131 -14.52 -26.57 -16.92
N LYS A 132 -15.01 -26.40 -15.68
CA LYS A 132 -15.64 -25.12 -15.26
C LYS A 132 -14.63 -23.99 -15.12
N VAL A 133 -13.42 -24.29 -14.63
CA VAL A 133 -12.32 -23.31 -14.54
C VAL A 133 -11.84 -22.90 -15.95
N GLN A 134 -11.85 -23.82 -16.91
CA GLN A 134 -11.47 -23.54 -18.29
C GLN A 134 -12.51 -22.64 -19.00
N GLU A 135 -13.80 -22.91 -18.84
CA GLU A 135 -14.88 -22.13 -19.45
C GLU A 135 -14.96 -20.70 -18.88
N GLU A 136 -14.70 -20.53 -17.58
CA GLU A 136 -14.61 -19.20 -16.95
C GLU A 136 -13.38 -18.42 -17.46
N ARG A 137 -12.24 -19.10 -17.63
CA ARG A 137 -11.01 -18.50 -18.18
C ARG A 137 -11.17 -18.06 -19.64
N GLU A 138 -11.95 -18.78 -20.44
CA GLU A 138 -12.27 -18.43 -21.84
C GLU A 138 -13.26 -17.25 -21.92
N ARG A 139 -14.26 -17.19 -21.04
CA ARG A 139 -15.15 -16.02 -20.95
C ARG A 139 -14.41 -14.76 -20.51
N LEU A 140 -13.49 -14.88 -19.56
CA LEU A 140 -12.66 -13.76 -19.10
C LEU A 140 -11.71 -13.26 -20.19
N LYS A 141 -11.11 -14.15 -21.00
CA LYS A 141 -10.31 -13.74 -22.16
C LYS A 141 -11.13 -12.93 -23.18
N ALA A 142 -12.37 -13.32 -23.45
CA ALA A 142 -13.26 -12.58 -24.35
C ALA A 142 -13.66 -11.20 -23.79
N VAL A 143 -13.70 -11.02 -22.46
CA VAL A 143 -13.95 -9.72 -21.82
C VAL A 143 -12.72 -8.80 -21.92
N VAL A 144 -11.50 -9.36 -21.77
CA VAL A 144 -10.24 -8.63 -21.93
C VAL A 144 -10.06 -8.12 -23.36
N GLU A 145 -10.38 -8.92 -24.37
CA GLU A 145 -10.30 -8.49 -25.77
C GLU A 145 -11.34 -7.41 -26.13
N ARG A 146 -12.49 -7.37 -25.45
CA ARG A 146 -13.53 -6.35 -25.69
C ARG A 146 -13.25 -5.01 -25.03
N SER A 147 -12.56 -4.99 -23.89
CA SER A 147 -12.31 -3.75 -23.15
C SER A 147 -11.16 -2.92 -23.75
N GLY A 148 -10.27 -3.55 -24.53
CA GLY A 148 -9.06 -2.90 -25.04
C GLY A 148 -7.98 -2.66 -23.99
N VAL A 149 -8.24 -2.99 -22.72
CA VAL A 149 -7.30 -2.83 -21.61
C VAL A 149 -6.38 -4.04 -21.55
N LYS A 150 -5.08 -3.80 -21.65
CA LYS A 150 -4.04 -4.82 -21.56
C LYS A 150 -3.35 -4.70 -20.21
N VAL A 151 -3.19 -5.82 -19.53
CA VAL A 151 -2.51 -5.89 -18.24
C VAL A 151 -1.28 -6.78 -18.41
N HIS A 152 -0.14 -6.29 -17.93
CA HIS A 152 1.11 -7.03 -17.90
C HIS A 152 1.69 -6.99 -16.48
N SER A 153 2.37 -8.06 -16.10
CA SER A 153 2.92 -8.21 -14.77
C SER A 153 4.34 -8.75 -14.87
N SER A 154 5.26 -8.08 -14.20
CA SER A 154 6.66 -8.47 -14.14
C SER A 154 7.17 -8.41 -12.71
N VAL A 155 8.01 -9.37 -12.33
CA VAL A 155 8.68 -9.37 -11.03
C VAL A 155 10.17 -9.23 -11.24
N ARG A 156 10.76 -8.25 -10.55
CA ARG A 156 12.20 -8.02 -10.47
C ARG A 156 12.69 -8.42 -9.09
N ARG A 157 13.75 -9.22 -9.04
CA ARG A 157 14.37 -9.62 -7.77
C ARG A 157 15.41 -8.58 -7.36
N MET A 158 15.15 -7.89 -6.26
CA MET A 158 16.12 -7.04 -5.56
C MET A 158 16.79 -7.86 -4.45
N LYS A 159 17.92 -7.39 -3.90
CA LYS A 159 18.76 -8.16 -2.95
C LYS A 159 17.96 -8.85 -1.83
N GLU A 160 17.06 -8.11 -1.16
CA GLU A 160 16.29 -8.59 -0.01
C GLU A 160 14.77 -8.51 -0.23
N GLU A 161 14.34 -8.01 -1.40
CA GLU A 161 12.93 -7.74 -1.70
C GLU A 161 12.60 -8.16 -3.14
N LEU A 162 11.34 -8.49 -3.39
CA LEU A 162 10.81 -8.65 -4.74
C LEU A 162 10.00 -7.40 -5.08
N LEU A 163 10.19 -6.89 -6.29
CA LEU A 163 9.46 -5.74 -6.80
C LEU A 163 8.56 -6.23 -7.92
N LEU A 164 7.24 -6.26 -7.65
CA LEU A 164 6.21 -6.63 -8.60
C LEU A 164 5.67 -5.36 -9.26
N ASP A 165 5.91 -5.24 -10.55
CA ASP A 165 5.35 -4.19 -11.39
C ASP A 165 4.12 -4.75 -12.12
N VAL A 166 2.98 -4.07 -11.95
CA VAL A 166 1.77 -4.34 -12.73
C VAL A 166 1.50 -3.14 -13.62
N SER A 167 1.68 -3.32 -14.94
CA SER A 167 1.39 -2.30 -15.93
C SER A 167 0.01 -2.50 -16.52
N VAL A 168 -0.77 -1.42 -16.52
CA VAL A 168 -2.13 -1.37 -17.08
C VAL A 168 -2.10 -0.38 -18.23
N HIS A 169 -2.27 -0.89 -19.45
CA HIS A 169 -2.33 -0.12 -20.68
C HIS A 169 -3.76 -0.03 -21.19
N ASN A 170 -4.26 1.18 -21.39
CA ASN A 170 -5.59 1.41 -21.95
C ASN A 170 -5.49 1.54 -23.47
N GLY A 171 -5.67 0.44 -24.21
CA GLY A 171 -5.74 0.45 -25.66
C GLY A 171 -7.16 0.66 -26.21
N SER A 172 -8.08 1.20 -25.40
CA SER A 172 -9.44 1.50 -25.82
C SER A 172 -9.56 2.95 -26.33
N ASN A 173 -10.62 3.26 -27.06
CA ASN A 173 -10.88 4.62 -27.57
C ASN A 173 -11.44 5.59 -26.52
N HIS A 174 -11.55 5.15 -25.26
CA HIS A 174 -12.13 5.94 -24.18
C HIS A 174 -11.25 5.90 -22.94
N GLN A 175 -11.41 6.91 -22.09
CA GLN A 175 -10.77 6.94 -20.77
C GLN A 175 -11.42 5.89 -19.85
N ILE A 176 -10.60 5.29 -18.98
CA ILE A 176 -11.06 4.38 -17.93
C ILE A 176 -10.81 5.00 -16.56
N ASP A 177 -11.79 4.87 -15.67
CA ASP A 177 -11.79 5.52 -14.36
C ASP A 177 -11.65 4.52 -13.21
N MET A 178 -11.19 5.03 -12.06
CA MET A 178 -11.10 4.26 -10.81
C MET A 178 -10.38 2.92 -10.96
N VAL A 179 -9.26 2.91 -11.68
CA VAL A 179 -8.40 1.75 -11.85
C VAL A 179 -7.75 1.40 -10.51
N VAL A 180 -7.99 0.18 -10.06
CA VAL A 180 -7.46 -0.41 -8.83
C VAL A 180 -6.83 -1.75 -9.16
N VAL A 181 -5.63 -1.97 -8.65
CA VAL A 181 -4.90 -3.24 -8.74
C VAL A 181 -4.92 -3.87 -7.36
N ASP A 182 -5.39 -5.12 -7.27
CA ASP A 182 -5.36 -5.93 -6.05
C ASP A 182 -4.61 -7.23 -6.34
N ILE A 183 -3.57 -7.52 -5.55
CA ILE A 183 -2.68 -8.67 -5.77
C ILE A 183 -3.01 -9.81 -4.80
N ASP A 184 -3.11 -11.04 -5.30
CA ASP A 184 -3.31 -12.23 -4.48
C ASP A 184 -1.95 -12.90 -4.22
N LEU A 185 -1.47 -12.84 -2.98
CA LEU A 185 -0.16 -13.38 -2.60
C LEU A 185 -0.27 -14.83 -2.09
N PRO A 186 0.67 -15.72 -2.49
CA PRO A 186 0.78 -17.06 -1.91
C PRO A 186 1.32 -16.99 -0.47
N VAL A 187 1.12 -18.06 0.31
CA VAL A 187 1.42 -18.13 1.77
C VAL A 187 2.86 -17.74 2.13
N ASP A 188 3.82 -18.02 1.25
CA ASP A 188 5.24 -17.82 1.50
C ASP A 188 5.78 -16.45 1.02
N ILE A 189 4.92 -15.63 0.38
CA ILE A 189 5.25 -14.28 -0.09
C ILE A 189 4.36 -13.28 0.64
N ASN A 190 4.97 -12.29 1.29
CA ASN A 190 4.23 -11.24 2.01
C ASN A 190 4.49 -9.87 1.39
N THR A 191 3.59 -8.91 1.63
CA THR A 191 3.88 -7.50 1.35
C THR A 191 5.00 -7.00 2.27
N ALA A 192 5.91 -6.20 1.72
CA ALA A 192 6.92 -5.52 2.51
C ALA A 192 6.27 -4.52 3.49
N ILE A 193 6.99 -4.16 4.55
CA ILE A 193 6.51 -3.21 5.56
C ILE A 193 6.23 -1.86 4.87
N GLY A 194 5.01 -1.35 5.03
CA GLY A 194 4.57 -0.10 4.39
C GLY A 194 4.11 -0.26 2.93
N SER A 195 4.10 -1.48 2.38
CA SER A 195 3.47 -1.79 1.10
C SER A 195 2.05 -2.32 1.31
N PHE A 196 1.16 -2.05 0.35
CA PHE A 196 -0.23 -2.46 0.39
C PHE A 196 -0.51 -3.48 -0.70
N ARG A 197 -1.38 -4.44 -0.40
CA ARG A 197 -1.87 -5.45 -1.35
C ARG A 197 -2.74 -4.84 -2.46
N MET A 198 -3.26 -3.64 -2.23
CA MET A 198 -4.13 -2.93 -3.15
C MET A 198 -3.58 -1.54 -3.43
N GLN A 199 -3.51 -1.16 -4.70
CA GLN A 199 -3.07 0.16 -5.12
C GLN A 199 -4.04 0.75 -6.14
N ARG A 200 -4.44 2.00 -5.90
CA ARG A 200 -5.26 2.77 -6.83
C ARG A 200 -4.37 3.54 -7.79
N LEU A 201 -4.56 3.32 -9.09
CA LEU A 201 -3.92 4.09 -10.16
C LEU A 201 -4.74 5.34 -10.53
N GLY A 202 -6.05 5.29 -10.30
CA GLY A 202 -6.93 6.43 -10.55
C GLY A 202 -7.53 6.36 -11.94
N THR A 203 -7.29 7.37 -12.76
CA THR A 203 -7.86 7.44 -14.11
C THR A 203 -6.74 7.29 -15.13
N ILE A 204 -6.97 6.47 -16.17
CA ILE A 204 -6.00 6.19 -17.24
C ILE A 204 -6.60 6.64 -18.58
N GLY A 205 -5.91 7.56 -19.26
CA GLY A 205 -6.30 8.08 -20.56
C GLY A 205 -6.18 7.06 -21.69
N VAL A 206 -6.59 7.46 -22.89
CA VAL A 206 -6.47 6.64 -24.11
C VAL A 206 -4.99 6.46 -24.47
N ASP A 207 -4.60 5.23 -24.79
CA ASP A 207 -3.23 4.79 -25.09
C ASP A 207 -2.22 5.06 -23.97
N GLU A 208 -2.69 5.41 -22.77
CA GLU A 208 -1.85 5.63 -21.60
C GLU A 208 -1.53 4.30 -20.91
N THR A 209 -0.35 4.24 -20.30
CA THR A 209 0.05 3.13 -19.44
C THR A 209 0.41 3.65 -18.07
N GLN A 210 -0.16 3.05 -17.02
CA GLN A 210 0.25 3.30 -15.65
C GLN A 210 0.76 2.02 -15.00
N VAL A 211 1.63 2.19 -14.02
CA VAL A 211 2.32 1.08 -13.34
C VAL A 211 2.05 1.18 -11.85
N ALA A 212 1.56 0.07 -11.27
CA ALA A 212 1.50 -0.14 -9.83
C ALA A 212 2.74 -0.92 -9.39
N GLU A 213 3.45 -0.40 -8.40
CA GLU A 213 4.68 -1.00 -7.85
C GLU A 213 4.38 -1.59 -6.47
N PHE A 214 4.55 -2.89 -6.33
CA PHE A 214 4.36 -3.61 -5.09
C PHE A 214 5.70 -4.14 -4.58
N ARG A 215 6.03 -3.81 -3.33
CA ARG A 215 7.22 -4.34 -2.66
C ARG A 215 6.82 -5.55 -1.84
N LEU A 216 7.49 -6.67 -2.09
CA LEU A 216 7.19 -7.96 -1.51
C LEU A 216 8.43 -8.53 -0.83
N GLN A 217 8.21 -9.34 0.20
CA GLN A 217 9.23 -10.09 0.90
C GLN A 217 9.01 -11.58 0.63
N GLU A 218 10.02 -12.22 0.05
CA GLU A 218 10.05 -13.65 -0.19
C GLU A 218 10.54 -14.37 1.07
N ARG A 219 9.69 -15.20 1.68
CA ARG A 219 10.09 -16.13 2.76
C ARG A 219 10.25 -17.57 2.27
N GLY A 220 9.99 -17.78 0.99
CA GLY A 220 9.93 -19.06 0.29
C GLY A 220 8.82 -19.01 -0.76
N GLY A 221 8.56 -20.14 -1.43
CA GLY A 221 7.43 -20.30 -2.34
C GLY A 221 7.73 -19.98 -3.80
N ASP A 222 6.68 -20.03 -4.61
CA ASP A 222 6.74 -19.91 -6.07
C ASP A 222 6.18 -18.55 -6.50
N ILE A 223 7.06 -17.68 -6.99
CA ILE A 223 6.75 -16.32 -7.45
C ILE A 223 5.73 -16.33 -8.59
N THR A 224 5.71 -17.40 -9.40
CA THR A 224 4.78 -17.50 -10.54
C THR A 224 3.31 -17.69 -10.11
N LYS A 225 3.08 -17.97 -8.82
CA LYS A 225 1.74 -18.11 -8.23
C LYS A 225 1.16 -16.79 -7.72
N ILE A 226 1.89 -15.69 -7.80
CA ILE A 226 1.33 -14.37 -7.53
C ILE A 226 0.21 -14.12 -8.54
N GLY A 227 -0.99 -13.90 -8.02
CA GLY A 227 -2.19 -13.63 -8.81
C GLY A 227 -2.78 -12.28 -8.45
N GLY A 228 -4.07 -12.12 -8.71
CA GLY A 228 -4.83 -10.92 -8.40
C GLY A 228 -5.64 -10.45 -9.59
N HIS A 229 -6.09 -9.20 -9.52
CA HIS A 229 -6.95 -8.62 -10.52
C HIS A 229 -6.83 -7.09 -10.59
N VAL A 230 -7.19 -6.56 -11.75
CA VAL A 230 -7.40 -5.14 -11.99
C VAL A 230 -8.89 -4.89 -12.13
N GLU A 231 -9.40 -3.97 -11.34
CA GLU A 231 -10.77 -3.47 -11.42
C GLU A 231 -10.76 -2.04 -11.95
N PHE A 232 -11.70 -1.72 -12.84
CA PHE A 232 -11.84 -0.37 -13.39
C PHE A 232 -13.26 -0.12 -13.86
N LEU A 233 -13.62 1.17 -13.96
CA LEU A 233 -14.83 1.60 -14.63
C LEU A 233 -14.54 1.86 -16.11
N SER A 234 -15.30 1.17 -16.95
CA SER A 234 -15.32 1.43 -18.39
C SER A 234 -16.11 2.70 -18.72
N ALA A 235 -16.06 3.15 -19.98
CA ALA A 235 -16.85 4.28 -20.48
C ALA A 235 -18.37 4.10 -20.33
N SER A 236 -18.85 2.86 -20.19
CA SER A 236 -20.26 2.56 -19.90
C SER A 236 -20.59 2.61 -18.40
N TYR A 237 -19.63 3.01 -17.56
CA TYR A 237 -19.69 2.97 -16.09
C TYR A 237 -19.93 1.58 -15.49
N GLU A 238 -19.68 0.53 -16.29
CA GLU A 238 -19.69 -0.85 -15.80
C GLU A 238 -18.33 -1.19 -15.18
N VAL A 239 -18.37 -1.82 -14.01
CA VAL A 239 -17.19 -2.36 -13.33
C VAL A 239 -16.68 -3.55 -14.12
N SER A 240 -15.49 -3.39 -14.69
CA SER A 240 -14.77 -4.43 -15.41
C SER A 240 -13.66 -5.00 -14.52
N LYS A 241 -13.45 -6.32 -14.63
CA LYS A 241 -12.45 -7.04 -13.85
C LYS A 241 -11.58 -7.88 -14.77
N ILE A 242 -10.26 -7.70 -14.69
CA ILE A 242 -9.27 -8.43 -15.47
C ILE A 242 -8.34 -9.16 -14.50
N MET A 243 -8.17 -10.47 -14.68
CA MET A 243 -7.22 -11.24 -13.87
C MET A 243 -5.79 -10.87 -14.25
N LEU A 244 -4.91 -10.76 -13.26
CA LEU A 244 -3.49 -10.57 -13.52
C LEU A 244 -2.92 -11.78 -14.27
N PRO A 245 -2.13 -11.57 -15.34
CA PRO A 245 -1.38 -12.66 -15.94
C PRO A 245 -0.31 -13.16 -14.96
N GLN A 246 0.22 -14.36 -15.22
CA GLN A 246 1.37 -14.85 -14.46
C GLN A 246 2.54 -13.88 -14.63
N PRO A 247 3.23 -13.50 -13.54
CA PRO A 247 4.31 -12.53 -13.62
C PRO A 247 5.49 -13.10 -14.38
N GLU A 248 6.03 -12.29 -15.29
CA GLU A 248 7.30 -12.58 -15.96
C GLU A 248 8.47 -12.24 -15.03
N ILE A 249 9.40 -13.17 -14.85
CA ILE A 249 10.56 -12.97 -13.99
C ILE A 249 11.64 -12.27 -14.82
N VAL A 250 11.96 -11.03 -14.43
CA VAL A 250 13.01 -10.23 -15.06
C VAL A 250 14.21 -10.24 -14.12
N GLU A 251 15.30 -10.86 -14.56
CA GLU A 251 16.58 -10.94 -13.82
C GLU A 251 17.33 -9.59 -13.79
#